data_AF-A0A1G2HU12-F1
#
_entry.id   AF-A0A1G2HU12-F1
#
_cell.length_a   1.000
_cell.length_b   1.000
_cell.length_c   1.000
_cell.angle_alpha   90.00
_cell.angle_beta   90.00
_cell.angle_gamma   90.00
#
_symmetry.space_group_name_H-M   'P 1'
#
loop_
_entity.id
_entity.type
_entity.pdbx_description
1 polymer ?
#
loop_
_entity_poly.entity_id
_entity_poly.type
_entity_poly.pdbx_seq_one_letter_code
_entity_poly.pdbx_strand_id
1 'polypeptide(L)'
;MSITFIWIGILILKDPQAWGGYVQPWVVKMLPVSVEQALLSTAILDILIGILFLIDWFSWVAGIVATLHLAVVLTVSGITDITVRDIGLLAATIVIMLEDLPLHIKNKFNFLN
;
A
#
# COMPACT_ATOMS: atom_id res chain seq x y z
N MET A 1 -7.54 -4.95 8.28
CA MET A 1 -6.33 -4.44 7.58
C MET A 1 -6.13 -2.93 7.74
N SER A 2 -7.17 -2.11 7.86
CA SER A 2 -7.06 -0.65 8.01
C SER A 2 -6.15 -0.22 9.16
N ILE A 3 -6.35 -0.82 10.35
CA ILE A 3 -5.49 -0.57 11.52
C ILE A 3 -4.02 -0.91 11.23
N THR A 4 -3.76 -1.97 10.46
CA THR A 4 -2.41 -2.39 10.11
C THR A 4 -1.69 -1.37 9.24
N PHE A 5 -2.37 -0.83 8.22
CA PHE A 5 -1.85 0.28 7.41
C PHE A 5 -1.48 1.49 8.27
N ILE A 6 -2.42 1.95 9.12
CA ILE A 6 -2.18 3.09 10.03
C ILE A 6 -0.99 2.81 10.95
N TRP A 7 -0.96 1.61 11.55
CA TRP A 7 0.10 1.21 12.47
C TRP A 7 1.48 1.24 11.81
N ILE A 8 1.61 0.68 10.60
CA ILE A 8 2.88 0.65 9.87
C ILE A 8 3.32 2.05 9.48
N GLY A 9 2.41 2.89 8.97
CA GLY A 9 2.75 4.28 8.67
C GLY A 9 3.21 5.04 9.93
N ILE A 10 2.56 4.85 11.08
CA ILE A 10 3.03 5.45 12.34
C ILE A 10 4.44 4.95 12.72
N LEU A 11 4.72 3.66 12.58
CA LEU A 11 6.05 3.12 12.88
C LEU A 11 7.14 3.66 11.94
N ILE A 12 6.83 3.86 10.66
CA ILE A 12 7.77 4.47 9.70
C ILE A 12 8.00 5.95 10.04
N LEU A 13 6.95 6.70 10.39
CA LEU A 13 7.10 8.11 10.80
C LEU A 13 7.95 8.27 12.06
N LYS A 14 7.86 7.32 13.00
CA LYS A 14 8.60 7.38 14.27
C LYS A 14 10.10 7.17 14.10
N ASP A 15 10.51 6.31 13.17
CA ASP A 15 11.92 6.01 12.93
C ASP A 15 12.13 5.56 11.48
N PRO A 16 12.11 6.48 10.50
CA PRO A 16 12.21 6.11 9.08
C PRO A 16 13.57 5.45 8.77
N GLN A 17 14.63 5.74 9.52
CA GLN A 17 15.95 5.15 9.29
C GLN A 17 15.95 3.64 9.55
N ALA A 18 15.23 3.17 10.57
CA ALA A 18 15.07 1.75 10.85
C ALA A 18 14.41 0.97 9.69
N TRP A 19 13.61 1.65 8.86
CA TRP A 19 12.95 1.06 7.69
C TRP A 19 13.78 1.17 6.41
N GLY A 20 14.78 2.06 6.38
CA GLY A 20 15.69 2.23 5.23
C GLY A 20 16.44 0.96 4.85
N GLY A 21 16.72 0.08 5.83
CA GLY A 21 17.37 -1.21 5.60
C GLY A 21 16.56 -2.19 4.72
N TYR A 22 15.24 -1.99 4.59
CA TYR A 22 14.40 -2.79 3.70
C TYR A 22 14.45 -2.32 2.25
N VAL A 23 14.90 -1.09 1.97
CA VAL A 23 14.97 -0.58 0.59
C VAL A 23 16.17 -1.20 -0.13
N GLN A 24 15.90 -1.98 -1.18
CA GLN A 24 16.96 -2.68 -1.91
C GLN A 24 17.95 -1.71 -2.58
N PRO A 25 19.26 -2.05 -2.67
CA PRO A 25 20.29 -1.13 -3.18
C PRO A 25 20.06 -0.62 -4.62
N TRP A 26 19.37 -1.40 -5.46
CA TRP A 26 19.04 -0.99 -6.82
C TRP A 26 18.01 0.16 -6.84
N VAL A 27 17.08 0.17 -5.88
CA VAL A 27 16.05 1.22 -5.73
C VAL A 27 16.69 2.52 -5.29
N VAL A 28 17.63 2.45 -4.33
CA VAL A 28 18.34 3.63 -3.82
C VAL A 28 19.03 4.41 -4.95
N LYS A 29 19.56 3.72 -5.96
CA LYS A 29 20.21 4.33 -7.13
C LYS A 29 19.23 4.98 -8.12
N MET A 30 17.96 4.62 -8.06
CA MET A 30 16.91 5.09 -8.97
C MET A 30 16.00 6.15 -8.34
N LEU A 31 16.02 6.30 -7.02
CA LEU A 31 15.17 7.27 -6.33
C LEU A 31 15.60 8.72 -6.68
N PRO A 32 14.65 9.59 -7.08
CA PRO A 32 14.93 11.00 -7.32
C PRO A 32 15.02 11.82 -6.02
N VAL A 33 14.78 11.18 -4.87
CA VAL A 33 14.69 11.76 -3.52
C VAL A 33 15.49 10.93 -2.54
N SER A 34 15.70 11.42 -1.31
CA SER A 34 16.35 10.61 -0.29
C SER A 34 15.49 9.41 0.11
N VAL A 35 16.13 8.33 0.58
CA VAL A 35 15.42 7.14 1.09
C VAL A 35 14.47 7.52 2.23
N GLU A 36 14.90 8.41 3.12
CA GLU A 36 14.06 8.94 4.20
C GLU A 36 12.81 9.63 3.66
N GLN A 37 12.93 10.51 2.65
CA GLN A 37 11.78 11.17 2.03
C GLN A 37 10.81 10.17 1.37
N ALA A 38 11.34 9.13 0.71
CA ALA A 38 10.53 8.06 0.13
C ALA A 38 9.77 7.27 1.21
N LEU A 39 10.39 7.00 2.35
CA LEU A 39 9.77 6.31 3.48
C LEU A 39 8.73 7.18 4.18
N LEU A 40 8.99 8.46 4.40
CA LEU A 40 8.00 9.39 4.92
C LEU A 40 6.77 9.48 3.99
N SER A 41 6.99 9.48 2.67
CA SER A 41 5.91 9.46 1.68
C SER A 41 5.10 8.15 1.75
N THR A 42 5.79 7.02 1.90
CA THR A 42 5.17 5.70 2.12
C THR A 42 4.31 5.71 3.38
N ALA A 43 4.84 6.23 4.48
CA ALA A 43 4.15 6.29 5.75
C ALA A 43 2.87 7.13 5.72
N ILE A 44 2.93 8.29 5.06
CA ILE A 44 1.76 9.16 4.85
C ILE A 44 0.71 8.44 4.02
N LEU A 45 1.12 7.78 2.93
CA LEU A 45 0.21 7.04 2.07
C LEU A 45 -0.46 5.88 2.81
N ASP A 46 0.29 5.11 3.59
CA ASP A 46 -0.24 4.03 4.42
C ASP A 46 -1.28 4.52 5.42
N ILE A 47 -1.01 5.63 6.12
CA ILE A 47 -1.98 6.22 7.06
C ILE A 47 -3.24 6.67 6.33
N LEU A 48 -3.12 7.35 5.20
CA LEU A 48 -4.27 7.81 4.42
C LEU A 48 -5.12 6.65 3.92
N ILE A 49 -4.51 5.60 3.37
CA ILE A 49 -5.19 4.37 2.95
C ILE A 49 -5.92 3.74 4.13
N GLY A 50 -5.22 3.60 5.25
CA GLY A 50 -5.77 3.01 6.46
C GLY A 50 -6.95 3.80 7.02
N ILE A 51 -6.90 5.14 6.98
CA ILE A 51 -8.03 6.00 7.39
C ILE A 51 -9.21 5.82 6.42
N LEU A 52 -8.99 5.87 5.11
CA LEU A 52 -10.05 5.72 4.10
C LEU A 52 -10.78 4.37 4.26
N PHE A 53 -10.04 3.28 4.45
CA PHE A 53 -10.64 1.97 4.74
C PHE A 53 -11.31 1.89 6.12
N LEU A 54 -10.86 2.67 7.11
CA LEU A 54 -11.43 2.63 8.46
C LEU A 54 -12.81 3.30 8.51
N ILE A 55 -13.00 4.36 7.74
CA ILE A 55 -14.27 5.13 7.69
C ILE A 55 -15.16 4.76 6.50
N ASP A 56 -14.77 3.74 5.74
CA ASP A 56 -15.45 3.27 4.52
C ASP A 56 -15.69 4.38 3.48
N TRP A 57 -14.72 5.27 3.32
CA TRP A 57 -14.82 6.40 2.40
C TRP A 57 -13.93 6.19 1.19
N PHE A 58 -14.54 6.20 -0.01
CA PHE A 58 -13.85 5.91 -1.27
C PHE A 58 -13.07 4.57 -1.26
N SER A 59 -13.63 3.56 -0.60
CA SER A 59 -13.00 2.25 -0.37
C SER A 59 -12.49 1.57 -1.65
N TRP A 60 -13.19 1.70 -2.77
CA TRP A 60 -12.72 1.18 -4.07
C TRP A 60 -11.47 1.89 -4.60
N VAL A 61 -11.39 3.22 -4.45
CA VAL A 61 -10.20 3.99 -4.84
C VAL A 61 -9.03 3.65 -3.92
N ALA A 62 -9.28 3.62 -2.61
CA ALA A 62 -8.30 3.19 -1.62
C ALA A 62 -7.81 1.78 -1.90
N GLY A 63 -8.69 0.86 -2.33
CA GLY A 63 -8.38 -0.50 -2.77
C GLY A 63 -7.38 -0.55 -3.93
N ILE A 64 -7.63 0.25 -4.98
CA ILE A 64 -6.72 0.37 -6.13
C ILE A 64 -5.35 0.91 -5.68
N VAL A 65 -5.36 2.01 -4.95
CA VAL A 65 -4.13 2.68 -4.51
C VAL A 65 -3.32 1.77 -3.58
N ALA A 66 -3.97 1.10 -2.63
CA ALA A 66 -3.33 0.18 -1.70
C ALA A 66 -2.73 -1.05 -2.39
N THR A 67 -3.44 -1.60 -3.37
CA THR A 67 -2.96 -2.73 -4.17
C THR A 67 -1.68 -2.36 -4.92
N LEU A 68 -1.70 -1.24 -5.64
CA LEU A 68 -0.52 -0.75 -6.37
C LEU A 68 0.63 -0.40 -5.41
N HIS A 69 0.30 0.25 -4.29
CA HIS A 69 1.26 0.63 -3.28
C HIS A 69 1.98 -0.58 -2.68
N LEU A 70 1.24 -1.58 -2.20
CA LEU A 70 1.82 -2.79 -1.62
C LEU A 70 2.60 -3.62 -2.65
N ALA A 71 2.15 -3.66 -3.90
CA ALA A 71 2.92 -4.30 -4.97
C ALA A 71 4.30 -3.63 -5.16
N VAL A 72 4.35 -2.29 -5.11
CA VAL A 72 5.62 -1.55 -5.15
C VAL A 72 6.44 -1.82 -3.89
N VAL A 73 5.86 -1.76 -2.69
CA VAL A 73 6.57 -2.02 -1.42
C VAL A 73 7.19 -3.42 -1.42
N LEU A 74 6.45 -4.45 -1.82
CA LEU A 74 6.94 -5.82 -1.92
C LEU A 74 8.06 -5.96 -2.97
N THR A 75 7.95 -5.26 -4.10
CA THR A 75 8.99 -5.27 -5.15
C THR A 75 10.26 -4.58 -4.68
N VAL A 76 10.12 -3.44 -4.02
CA VAL A 76 11.24 -2.61 -3.51
C VAL A 76 11.93 -3.28 -2.33
N SER A 77 11.17 -3.97 -1.48
CA SER A 77 11.68 -4.54 -0.23
C SER A 77 12.09 -6.00 -0.34
N GLY A 78 11.47 -6.73 -1.26
CA GLY A 78 11.55 -8.18 -1.33
C GLY A 78 10.68 -8.87 -0.27
N ILE A 79 10.77 -10.20 -0.23
CA ILE A 79 10.05 -11.03 0.75
C ILE A 79 10.96 -11.31 1.94
N THR A 80 10.55 -10.84 3.12
CA THR A 80 11.28 -10.89 4.38
C THR A 80 10.32 -11.28 5.52
N ASP A 81 10.86 -11.49 6.72
CA ASP A 81 10.06 -11.76 7.93
C ASP A 81 9.06 -10.63 8.24
N ILE A 82 9.33 -9.40 7.80
CA ILE A 82 8.41 -8.26 7.98
C ILE A 82 7.39 -8.19 6.84
N THR A 83 7.82 -8.33 5.59
CA THR A 83 6.99 -8.10 4.41
C THR A 83 6.08 -9.28 4.06
N VAL A 84 6.22 -10.44 4.73
CA VAL A 84 5.25 -11.54 4.62
C VAL A 84 3.82 -11.10 4.97
N ARG A 85 3.68 -10.17 5.93
CA ARG A 85 2.40 -9.53 6.27
C ARG A 85 1.78 -8.82 5.08
N ASP A 86 2.62 -8.13 4.30
CA ASP A 86 2.17 -7.28 3.20
C ASP A 86 1.63 -8.10 2.03
N ILE A 87 2.02 -9.37 1.90
CA ILE A 87 1.39 -10.33 0.97
C ILE A 87 -0.09 -10.54 1.35
N GLY A 88 -0.36 -10.76 2.64
CA GLY A 88 -1.73 -10.92 3.14
C GLY A 88 -2.56 -9.64 2.99
N LEU A 89 -1.95 -8.48 3.25
CA LEU A 89 -2.61 -7.19 3.02
C LEU A 89 -2.89 -6.96 1.54
N LEU A 90 -1.96 -7.30 0.65
CA LEU A 90 -2.13 -7.16 -0.80
C LEU A 90 -3.31 -8.00 -1.30
N ALA A 91 -3.41 -9.25 -0.86
CA ALA A 91 -4.55 -10.09 -1.21
C ALA A 91 -5.88 -9.46 -0.76
N ALA A 92 -5.92 -8.93 0.46
CA ALA A 92 -7.12 -8.30 1.00
C ALA A 92 -7.48 -6.97 0.30
N THR A 93 -6.50 -6.16 -0.11
CA THR A 93 -6.78 -4.91 -0.85
C THR A 93 -7.23 -5.18 -2.29
N ILE A 94 -6.76 -6.27 -2.92
CA ILE A 94 -7.26 -6.72 -4.21
C ILE A 94 -8.74 -7.11 -4.10
N VAL A 95 -9.13 -7.81 -3.04
CA VAL A 95 -10.54 -8.17 -2.81
C VAL A 95 -11.40 -6.92 -2.68
N ILE A 96 -11.04 -5.97 -1.81
CA ILE A 96 -11.79 -4.70 -1.67
C ILE A 96 -11.87 -3.94 -2.98
N MET A 97 -10.76 -3.84 -3.73
CA MET A 97 -10.74 -3.17 -5.03
C MET A 97 -11.80 -3.75 -5.99
N LEU A 98 -11.97 -5.07 -6.00
CA LEU A 98 -12.92 -5.75 -6.88
C LEU A 98 -14.36 -5.70 -6.33
N GLU A 99 -14.52 -5.83 -5.01
CA GLU A 99 -15.83 -5.86 -4.36
C GLU A 99 -16.49 -4.49 -4.29
N ASP A 100 -15.73 -3.42 -4.04
CA ASP A 100 -16.30 -2.08 -3.86
C ASP A 100 -16.40 -1.28 -5.17
N LEU A 101 -15.93 -1.85 -6.28
CA LEU A 101 -15.98 -1.18 -7.58
C LEU A 101 -17.41 -0.73 -7.91
N PRO A 102 -17.64 0.54 -8.31
CA PRO A 102 -18.98 1.03 -8.62
C PRO A 102 -19.68 0.19 -9.69
N LEU A 103 -20.98 -0.07 -9.52
CA LEU A 103 -21.77 -0.93 -10.43
C LEU A 103 -21.69 -0.49 -11.90
N HIS A 104 -21.71 0.82 -12.16
CA HIS A 104 -21.61 1.34 -13.52
C HIS A 104 -20.26 1.01 -14.19
N ILE A 105 -19.19 0.82 -13.40
CA ILE A 105 -17.89 0.36 -13.89
C ILE A 105 -17.91 -1.15 -14.06
N LYS A 106 -18.38 -1.92 -13.06
CA LYS A 106 -18.49 -3.38 -13.12
C LYS A 106 -19.28 -3.85 -14.35
N ASN A 107 -20.40 -3.19 -14.62
CA ASN A 107 -21.28 -3.55 -15.74
C ASN A 107 -20.59 -3.41 -17.10
N LYS A 108 -19.64 -2.47 -17.28
CA LYS A 108 -18.88 -2.36 -18.54
C LYS A 108 -18.00 -3.58 -18.80
N PHE A 109 -17.49 -4.22 -17.75
CA PHE A 109 -16.69 -5.44 -17.86
C PHE A 109 -17.56 -6.68 -18.08
N ASN A 110 -18.74 -6.74 -17.44
CA ASN A 110 -19.67 -7.86 -17.60
C ASN A 110 -20.38 -7.87 -18.96
N PHE A 111 -20.56 -6.73 -19.63
CA PHE A 111 -21.13 -6.66 -20.98
C PHE A 111 -20.22 -7.24 -22.08
N LEU A 112 -18.97 -7.59 -21.75
CA LEU A 112 -18.00 -8.18 -22.69
C LEU A 112 -17.91 -9.72 -22.59
N ASN A 113 -18.70 -10.34 -21.72
CA ASN A 113 -18.86 -11.80 -21.57
C ASN A 113 -20.25 -12.23 -22.05
#